data_AF-A0A4R3GX53-F1
#
_entry.id   AF-A0A4R3GX53-F1
#
_cell.length_a   1.000
_cell.length_b   1.000
_cell.length_c   1.000
_cell.angle_alpha   90.00
_cell.angle_beta   90.00
_cell.angle_gamma   90.00
#
_symmetry.space_group_name_H-M   'P 1'
#
loop_
_entity.id
_entity.type
_entity.pdbx_description
1 polymer ?
#
loop_
_entity_poly.entity_id
_entity_poly.type
_entity_poly.pdbx_seq_one_letter_code
_entity_poly.pdbx_strand_id
1 'polypeptide(L)'
;MRHIDRARPPREVSTPSDTLKAQVVIGWLLAHVLPYPSFLLTDRQAALRLQITPDSFRKLVETVGTDGNGGAHQGKLLASRYEGPLSRFLGPRWWRAGIDDLAWHLSQDAAGFQAALEALAGTGAIKWLEQSEPVLVSDADLIETDEIAEAKDCVRVTDEDFPAGIDPAWVRIDEARSDKKLAAKVIYEDRELLDDEE
;
A
#
# COMPACT_ATOMS: atom_id res chain seq x y z
N MET A 1 -1.61 3.59 23.62
CA MET A 1 -2.73 4.54 23.43
C MET A 1 -2.34 5.85 22.73
N ARG A 2 -1.13 6.41 22.93
CA ARG A 2 -0.62 7.63 22.24
C ARG A 2 -0.47 7.53 20.70
N HIS A 3 -0.35 6.33 20.14
CA HIS A 3 -0.08 6.12 18.70
C HIS A 3 -1.30 6.34 17.81
N ILE A 4 -2.50 5.96 18.30
CA ILE A 4 -3.76 6.17 17.59
C ILE A 4 -4.09 7.67 17.49
N ASP A 5 -3.62 8.49 18.42
CA ASP A 5 -3.91 9.94 18.42
C ASP A 5 -3.14 10.72 17.36
N ARG A 6 -2.02 10.20 16.84
CA ARG A 6 -1.23 10.86 15.78
C ARG A 6 -1.74 10.56 14.36
N ALA A 7 -2.39 9.41 14.17
CA ALA A 7 -3.00 9.03 12.88
C ALA A 7 -4.45 9.52 12.73
N ARG A 8 -5.01 10.21 13.75
CA ARG A 8 -6.36 10.78 13.66
C ARG A 8 -6.33 12.08 12.85
N PRO A 9 -7.32 12.30 11.98
CA PRO A 9 -7.49 13.61 11.37
C PRO A 9 -7.64 14.65 12.49
N PRO A 10 -7.14 15.89 12.32
CA PRO A 10 -7.27 16.95 13.31
C PRO A 10 -8.74 17.16 13.69
N ARG A 11 -9.13 16.78 14.92
CA ARG A 11 -10.55 16.76 15.36
C ARG A 11 -11.05 18.09 15.90
N GLU A 12 -10.15 18.87 16.51
CA GLU A 12 -10.47 20.16 17.13
C GLU A 12 -9.52 21.21 16.56
N VAL A 13 -9.86 21.75 15.39
CA VAL A 13 -9.20 22.97 14.91
C VAL A 13 -10.03 24.14 15.41
N SER A 14 -9.62 24.72 16.55
CA SER A 14 -10.25 25.92 17.14
C SER A 14 -9.94 27.18 16.33
N THR A 15 -10.19 27.16 15.02
CA THR A 15 -10.13 28.32 14.15
C THR A 15 -11.51 28.60 13.56
N PRO A 16 -11.95 29.87 13.50
CA PRO A 16 -13.25 30.24 12.94
C PRO A 16 -13.28 30.17 11.40
N SER A 17 -12.12 30.03 10.75
CA SER A 17 -12.01 30.02 9.29
C SER A 17 -12.03 28.59 8.74
N ASP A 18 -12.99 28.32 7.85
CA ASP A 18 -13.07 27.03 7.16
C ASP A 18 -11.85 26.79 6.24
N THR A 19 -11.23 27.85 5.72
CA THR A 19 -9.98 27.76 4.95
C THR A 19 -8.83 27.22 5.80
N LEU A 20 -8.69 27.70 7.04
CA LEU A 20 -7.64 27.21 7.95
C LEU A 20 -7.89 25.76 8.37
N LYS A 21 -9.14 25.37 8.60
CA LYS A 21 -9.50 23.96 8.86
C LYS A 21 -9.11 23.06 7.69
N ALA A 22 -9.42 23.48 6.46
CA ALA A 22 -9.07 22.74 5.25
C ALA A 22 -7.53 22.60 5.09
N GLN A 23 -6.77 23.67 5.32
CA GLN A 23 -5.30 23.63 5.28
C GLN A 23 -4.71 22.65 6.29
N VAL A 24 -5.26 22.60 7.51
CA VAL A 24 -4.80 21.67 8.55
C VAL A 24 -5.08 20.21 8.16
N VAL A 25 -6.24 19.92 7.58
CA VAL A 25 -6.56 18.57 7.06
C VAL A 25 -5.66 18.20 5.88
N ILE A 26 -5.43 19.13 4.95
CA ILE A 26 -4.53 18.92 3.80
C ILE A 26 -3.10 18.66 4.27
N GLY A 27 -2.58 19.45 5.21
CA GLY A 27 -1.25 19.27 5.77
C GLY A 27 -1.09 17.89 6.42
N TRP A 28 -2.10 17.45 7.18
CA TRP A 28 -2.14 16.11 7.74
C TRP A 28 -2.14 15.00 6.67
N LEU A 29 -2.95 15.15 5.61
CA LEU A 29 -2.96 14.19 4.49
C LEU A 29 -1.58 14.08 3.84
N LEU A 30 -0.93 15.22 3.58
CA LEU A 30 0.38 15.30 2.94
C LEU A 30 1.51 14.73 3.79
N ALA A 31 1.45 14.88 5.12
CA ALA A 31 2.53 14.46 6.01
C ALA A 31 2.37 13.01 6.53
N HIS A 32 1.14 12.51 6.64
CA HIS A 32 0.89 11.26 7.38
C HIS A 32 0.07 10.20 6.65
N VAL A 33 -0.64 10.56 5.57
CA VAL A 33 -1.59 9.64 4.91
C VAL A 33 -1.16 9.27 3.51
N LEU A 34 -0.76 10.24 2.69
CA LEU A 34 -0.43 10.01 1.29
C LEU A 34 0.99 9.46 1.07
N PRO A 35 2.02 9.86 1.84
CA PRO A 35 3.35 9.26 1.70
C PRO A 35 3.40 7.81 2.21
N TYR A 36 2.56 7.48 3.19
CA TYR A 36 2.67 6.25 3.96
C TYR A 36 1.42 5.37 3.83
N PRO A 37 1.59 4.05 3.87
CA PRO A 37 0.47 3.14 3.80
C PRO A 37 -0.30 3.11 5.11
N SER A 38 -1.42 3.82 5.12
CA SER A 38 -2.25 4.01 6.31
C SER A 38 -3.60 3.32 6.10
N PHE A 39 -4.69 4.06 6.21
CA PHE A 39 -6.01 3.60 5.77
C PHE A 39 -6.19 3.73 4.25
N LEU A 40 -5.29 4.45 3.57
CA LEU A 40 -5.17 4.48 2.11
C LEU A 40 -3.95 3.69 1.66
N LEU A 41 -4.13 2.92 0.59
CA LEU A 41 -3.11 2.09 -0.06
C LEU A 41 -2.71 2.68 -1.41
N THR A 42 -1.46 2.43 -1.81
CA THR A 42 -1.02 2.57 -3.21
C THR A 42 -1.57 1.43 -4.07
N ASP A 43 -1.50 1.56 -5.40
CA ASP A 43 -1.79 0.46 -6.34
C ASP A 43 -0.97 -0.80 -6.01
N ARG A 44 0.30 -0.62 -5.64
CA ARG A 44 1.23 -1.71 -5.31
C ARG A 44 0.74 -2.51 -4.11
N GLN A 45 0.27 -1.82 -3.10
CA GLN A 45 -0.22 -2.45 -1.86
C GLN A 45 -1.60 -3.04 -1.98
N ALA A 46 -2.43 -2.46 -2.84
CA ALA A 46 -3.69 -3.07 -3.23
C ALA A 46 -3.43 -4.37 -4.02
N ALA A 47 -2.46 -4.37 -4.93
CA ALA A 47 -2.02 -5.55 -5.67
C ALA A 47 -1.52 -6.67 -4.76
N LEU A 48 -0.66 -6.32 -3.79
CA LEU A 48 -0.11 -7.26 -2.81
C LEU A 48 -1.21 -7.97 -2.01
N ARG A 49 -2.25 -7.24 -1.59
CA ARG A 49 -3.42 -7.79 -0.88
C ARG A 49 -4.27 -8.72 -1.73
N LEU A 50 -4.30 -8.49 -3.04
CA LEU A 50 -4.99 -9.36 -4.00
C LEU A 50 -4.08 -10.49 -4.53
N GLN A 51 -2.85 -10.60 -4.01
CA GLN A 51 -1.85 -11.61 -4.40
C GLN A 51 -1.45 -11.56 -5.89
N ILE A 52 -1.49 -10.38 -6.49
CA ILE A 52 -1.13 -10.15 -7.90
C ILE A 52 -0.02 -9.11 -8.02
N THR A 53 0.63 -9.07 -9.18
CA THR A 53 1.65 -8.05 -9.46
C THR A 53 1.05 -6.64 -9.58
N PRO A 54 1.81 -5.57 -9.25
CA PRO A 54 1.35 -4.19 -9.42
C PRO A 54 0.88 -3.86 -10.84
N ASP A 55 1.55 -4.40 -11.86
CA ASP A 55 1.18 -4.25 -13.26
C ASP A 55 -0.18 -4.89 -13.57
N SER A 56 -0.42 -6.11 -13.09
CA SER A 56 -1.72 -6.77 -13.25
C SER A 56 -2.84 -6.02 -12.54
N PHE A 57 -2.58 -5.44 -11.36
CA PHE A 57 -3.58 -4.63 -10.67
C PHE A 57 -3.94 -3.35 -11.45
N ARG A 58 -2.95 -2.65 -12.01
CA ARG A 58 -3.23 -1.47 -12.85
C ARG A 58 -4.07 -1.83 -14.09
N LYS A 59 -3.72 -2.93 -14.77
CA LYS A 59 -4.50 -3.46 -15.90
C LYS A 59 -5.93 -3.84 -15.50
N LEU A 60 -6.09 -4.53 -14.37
CA LEU A 60 -7.40 -4.86 -13.80
C LEU A 60 -8.27 -3.61 -13.62
N VAL A 61 -7.70 -2.56 -13.03
CA VAL A 61 -8.40 -1.28 -12.79
C VAL A 61 -8.78 -0.60 -14.11
N GLU A 62 -7.90 -0.63 -15.11
CA GLU A 62 -8.19 -0.08 -16.44
C GLU A 62 -9.34 -0.83 -17.12
N THR A 63 -9.29 -2.16 -17.15
CA THR A 63 -10.35 -3.00 -17.75
C THR A 63 -11.69 -2.78 -17.06
N VAL A 64 -11.70 -2.76 -15.73
CA VAL A 64 -12.91 -2.52 -14.94
C VAL A 64 -13.44 -1.09 -15.12
N GLY A 65 -12.58 -0.12 -15.43
CA GLY A 65 -12.99 1.25 -15.74
C GLY A 65 -13.63 1.41 -17.13
N THR A 66 -13.26 0.58 -18.10
CA THR A 66 -13.77 0.64 -19.48
C THR A 66 -15.00 -0.24 -19.70
N ASP A 67 -15.04 -1.41 -19.06
CA ASP A 67 -16.10 -2.38 -19.25
C ASP A 67 -17.27 -2.00 -18.36
N GLY A 68 -18.29 -1.32 -18.91
CA GLY A 68 -19.50 -0.93 -18.17
C GLY A 68 -20.39 -2.09 -17.70
N ASN A 69 -19.88 -3.32 -17.72
CA ASN A 69 -20.62 -4.53 -17.39
C ASN A 69 -20.58 -4.79 -15.87
N GLY A 70 -21.29 -3.94 -15.13
CA GLY A 70 -21.24 -3.80 -13.66
C GLY A 70 -21.59 -5.04 -12.83
N GLY A 71 -20.69 -6.03 -12.82
CA GLY A 71 -20.72 -7.13 -11.87
C GLY A 71 -20.50 -6.66 -10.42
N ALA A 72 -20.95 -7.46 -9.45
CA ALA A 72 -20.88 -7.10 -8.03
C ALA A 72 -19.44 -6.81 -7.55
N HIS A 73 -18.45 -7.59 -8.01
CA HIS A 73 -17.04 -7.39 -7.67
C HIS A 73 -16.44 -6.13 -8.32
N GLN A 74 -16.86 -5.78 -9.53
CA GLN A 74 -16.46 -4.54 -10.19
C GLN A 74 -16.97 -3.31 -9.42
N GLY A 75 -18.24 -3.32 -9.01
CA GLY A 75 -18.80 -2.25 -8.18
C GLY A 75 -18.03 -2.08 -6.87
N LYS A 76 -17.63 -3.18 -6.23
CA LYS A 76 -16.81 -3.16 -5.00
C LYS A 76 -15.40 -2.62 -5.23
N LEU A 77 -14.73 -3.03 -6.32
CA LEU A 77 -13.41 -2.51 -6.66
C LEU A 77 -13.46 -1.00 -6.89
N LEU A 78 -14.41 -0.52 -7.72
CA LEU A 78 -14.57 0.91 -8.00
C LEU A 78 -14.92 1.71 -6.75
N ALA A 79 -15.80 1.20 -5.89
CA ALA A 79 -16.15 1.84 -4.61
C ALA A 79 -14.97 1.91 -3.62
N SER A 80 -13.94 1.09 -3.82
CA SER A 80 -12.73 1.11 -3.00
C SER A 80 -11.76 2.23 -3.38
N ARG A 81 -11.97 2.91 -4.51
CA ARG A 81 -11.11 4.01 -4.96
C ARG A 81 -11.33 5.26 -4.11
N TYR A 82 -10.25 5.91 -3.73
CA TYR A 82 -10.29 7.22 -3.07
C TYR A 82 -10.45 8.34 -4.11
N GLU A 83 -11.56 9.06 -4.03
CA GLU A 83 -11.89 10.19 -4.93
C GLU A 83 -11.88 11.55 -4.23
N GLY A 84 -11.39 11.60 -2.98
CA GLY A 84 -11.34 12.84 -2.20
C GLY A 84 -10.27 13.85 -2.65
N PRO A 85 -10.05 14.91 -1.85
CA PRO A 85 -8.97 15.86 -2.07
C PRO A 85 -7.63 15.16 -2.24
N LEU A 86 -6.80 15.63 -3.18
CA LEU A 86 -5.50 15.02 -3.47
C LEU A 86 -5.54 13.55 -3.92
N SER A 87 -6.69 13.07 -4.44
CA SER A 87 -6.84 11.69 -4.98
C SER A 87 -5.88 11.31 -6.12
N ARG A 88 -5.17 12.29 -6.68
CA ARG A 88 -4.14 12.10 -7.71
C ARG A 88 -2.73 12.49 -7.26
N PHE A 89 -2.58 12.96 -6.02
CA PHE A 89 -1.30 13.34 -5.46
C PHE A 89 -0.55 12.06 -5.06
N LEU A 90 0.57 11.78 -5.73
CA LEU A 90 1.32 10.52 -5.63
C LEU A 90 0.54 9.29 -6.12
N GLY A 91 -0.23 9.45 -7.21
CA GLY A 91 -0.95 8.37 -7.87
C GLY A 91 -2.32 8.05 -7.26
N PRO A 92 -3.04 7.05 -7.83
CA PRO A 92 -4.31 6.58 -7.30
C PRO A 92 -4.16 6.01 -5.89
N ARG A 93 -5.23 6.13 -5.10
CA ARG A 93 -5.29 5.60 -3.73
C ARG A 93 -6.55 4.77 -3.53
N TRP A 94 -6.44 3.79 -2.65
CA TRP A 94 -7.50 2.83 -2.36
C TRP A 94 -7.77 2.76 -0.87
N TRP A 95 -9.02 2.70 -0.47
CA TRP A 95 -9.37 2.40 0.91
C TRP A 95 -8.93 1.00 1.25
N ARG A 96 -8.04 0.85 2.25
CA ARG A 96 -7.55 -0.44 2.73
C ARG A 96 -8.70 -1.41 3.03
N ALA A 97 -9.69 -0.94 3.79
CA ALA A 97 -10.88 -1.73 4.11
C ALA A 97 -11.70 -2.13 2.88
N GLY A 98 -11.71 -1.33 1.82
CA GLY A 98 -12.40 -1.66 0.58
C GLY A 98 -11.71 -2.80 -0.19
N ILE A 99 -10.38 -2.76 -0.27
CA ILE A 99 -9.59 -3.84 -0.88
C ILE A 99 -9.68 -5.12 -0.05
N ASP A 100 -9.58 -5.02 1.28
CA ASP A 100 -9.71 -6.17 2.17
C ASP A 100 -11.12 -6.79 2.08
N ASP A 101 -12.18 -5.97 1.99
CA ASP A 101 -13.56 -6.43 1.77
C ASP A 101 -13.74 -7.12 0.41
N LEU A 102 -13.15 -6.56 -0.65
CA LEU A 102 -13.16 -7.17 -1.98
C LEU A 102 -12.49 -8.55 -1.95
N ALA A 103 -11.28 -8.64 -1.36
CA ALA A 103 -10.54 -9.89 -1.25
C ALA A 103 -11.34 -10.96 -0.48
N TRP A 104 -11.97 -10.56 0.62
CA TRP A 104 -12.88 -11.41 1.38
C TRP A 104 -14.03 -11.92 0.50
N HIS A 105 -14.74 -11.06 -0.22
CA HIS A 105 -15.86 -11.49 -1.07
C HIS A 105 -15.41 -12.41 -2.22
N LEU A 106 -14.26 -12.14 -2.83
CA LEU A 106 -13.69 -13.02 -3.85
C LEU A 106 -13.38 -14.41 -3.28
N SER A 107 -12.90 -14.50 -2.03
CA SER A 107 -12.63 -15.78 -1.36
C SER A 107 -13.89 -16.60 -1.06
N GLN A 108 -15.05 -15.93 -0.97
CA GLN A 108 -16.34 -16.58 -0.73
C GLN A 108 -17.04 -16.98 -2.03
N ASP A 109 -16.47 -16.65 -3.19
CA ASP A 109 -17.02 -17.05 -4.48
C ASP A 109 -16.94 -18.56 -4.67
N ALA A 110 -17.98 -19.16 -5.27
CA ALA A 110 -18.07 -20.59 -5.47
C ALA A 110 -16.97 -21.14 -6.40
N ALA A 111 -16.46 -20.32 -7.32
CA ALA A 111 -15.34 -20.68 -8.19
C ALA A 111 -13.98 -20.58 -7.48
N GLY A 112 -13.94 -19.97 -6.29
CA GLY A 112 -12.72 -19.70 -5.54
C GLY A 112 -12.05 -18.37 -5.92
N PHE A 113 -11.14 -17.92 -5.05
CA PHE A 113 -10.53 -16.60 -5.12
C PHE A 113 -9.87 -16.28 -6.47
N GLN A 114 -9.01 -17.18 -6.97
CA GLN A 114 -8.27 -16.93 -8.21
C GLN A 114 -9.18 -16.84 -9.43
N ALA A 115 -10.09 -17.79 -9.58
CA ALA A 115 -11.05 -17.80 -10.70
C ALA A 115 -11.99 -16.59 -10.66
N ALA A 116 -12.44 -16.17 -9.46
CA ALA A 116 -13.27 -14.99 -9.32
C ALA A 116 -12.53 -13.69 -9.67
N LEU A 117 -11.25 -13.59 -9.30
CA LEU A 117 -10.42 -12.43 -9.66
C LEU A 117 -10.10 -12.40 -11.15
N GLU A 118 -9.82 -13.56 -11.76
CA GLU A 118 -9.64 -13.69 -13.21
C GLU A 118 -10.92 -13.32 -13.98
N ALA A 119 -12.08 -13.74 -13.49
CA ALA A 119 -13.37 -13.33 -14.05
C ALA A 119 -13.58 -11.81 -13.95
N LEU A 120 -13.14 -11.17 -12.86
CA LEU A 120 -13.15 -9.72 -12.71
C LEU A 120 -12.20 -9.02 -13.69
N ALA A 121 -11.03 -9.63 -13.98
CA ALA A 121 -10.09 -9.12 -14.98
C ALA A 121 -10.59 -9.29 -16.43
N GLY A 122 -11.63 -10.10 -16.64
CA GLY A 122 -12.20 -10.36 -17.96
C GLY A 122 -11.17 -11.03 -18.89
N THR A 123 -10.70 -10.29 -19.89
CA THR A 123 -9.66 -10.78 -20.83
C THR A 123 -8.24 -10.37 -20.42
N GLY A 124 -8.10 -9.54 -19.39
CA GLY A 124 -6.80 -9.12 -18.87
C GLY A 124 -6.09 -10.28 -18.18
N ALA A 125 -4.87 -10.61 -18.65
CA ALA A 125 -4.07 -11.64 -18.01
C ALA A 125 -3.58 -11.19 -16.62
N ILE A 126 -3.94 -11.95 -15.59
CA ILE A 126 -3.43 -11.77 -14.23
C ILE A 126 -2.10 -12.50 -14.10
N LYS A 127 -1.09 -11.78 -13.61
CA LYS A 127 0.15 -12.35 -13.11
C LYS A 127 0.08 -12.39 -11.59
N TRP A 128 0.04 -13.60 -11.07
CA TRP A 128 0.06 -13.92 -9.65
C TRP A 128 1.46 -13.68 -9.05
N LEU A 129 1.51 -13.40 -7.75
CA LEU A 129 2.77 -13.39 -7.01
C LEU A 129 3.27 -14.82 -6.85
N GLU A 130 4.58 -15.00 -6.98
CA GLU A 130 5.25 -16.31 -6.88
C GLU A 130 5.88 -16.53 -5.51
N GLN A 131 6.06 -15.44 -4.74
CA GLN A 131 6.65 -15.43 -3.42
C GLN A 131 5.70 -16.01 -2.38
N SER A 132 6.25 -16.74 -1.42
CA SER A 132 5.53 -17.30 -0.27
C SER A 132 5.16 -16.23 0.76
N GLU A 133 6.07 -15.30 1.02
CA GLU A 133 5.89 -14.15 1.91
C GLU A 133 6.24 -12.87 1.13
N PRO A 134 5.37 -12.43 0.20
CA PRO A 134 5.66 -11.31 -0.66
C PRO A 134 5.72 -9.99 0.13
N VAL A 135 6.78 -9.22 -0.09
CA VAL A 135 6.94 -7.86 0.44
C VAL A 135 7.20 -6.88 -0.69
N LEU A 136 6.72 -5.64 -0.52
CA LEU A 136 6.92 -4.55 -1.48
C LEU A 136 8.23 -3.85 -1.18
N VAL A 137 9.16 -3.88 -2.14
CA VAL A 137 10.49 -3.28 -1.97
C VAL A 137 10.43 -1.77 -2.19
N SER A 138 11.05 -1.03 -1.29
CA SER A 138 11.31 0.39 -1.38
C SER A 138 12.76 0.65 -1.78
N ASP A 139 13.00 1.77 -2.46
CA ASP A 139 14.35 2.23 -2.81
C ASP A 139 15.10 2.85 -1.61
N ALA A 140 16.30 3.36 -1.85
CA ALA A 140 17.13 4.01 -0.83
C ALA A 140 16.49 5.26 -0.19
N ASP A 141 15.54 5.90 -0.89
CA ASP A 141 14.76 7.03 -0.40
C ASP A 141 13.46 6.57 0.31
N LEU A 142 13.32 5.25 0.51
CA LEU A 142 12.17 4.58 1.12
C LEU A 142 10.87 4.76 0.33
N ILE A 143 10.97 5.00 -0.97
CA ILE A 143 9.82 5.11 -1.87
C ILE A 143 9.50 3.72 -2.42
N GLU A 144 8.22 3.32 -2.31
CA GLU A 144 7.74 2.04 -2.83
C GLU A 144 7.96 1.90 -4.34
N THR A 145 8.64 0.83 -4.73
CA THR A 145 8.89 0.46 -6.13
C THR A 145 7.87 -0.58 -6.62
N ASP A 146 7.89 -0.96 -7.90
CA ASP A 146 7.06 -2.06 -8.40
C ASP A 146 7.63 -3.46 -8.08
N GLU A 147 8.79 -3.54 -7.43
CA GLU A 147 9.45 -4.79 -7.12
C GLU A 147 8.80 -5.50 -5.92
N ILE A 148 8.57 -6.81 -6.09
CA ILE A 148 8.12 -7.71 -5.03
C ILE A 148 9.22 -8.73 -4.75
N ALA A 149 9.52 -8.90 -3.47
CA ALA A 149 10.56 -9.78 -2.95
C ALA A 149 10.00 -10.78 -1.95
N GLU A 150 10.77 -11.82 -1.64
CA GLU A 150 10.49 -12.64 -0.44
C GLU A 150 10.96 -11.90 0.80
N ALA A 151 10.18 -11.97 1.88
CA ALA A 151 10.49 -11.30 3.15
C ALA A 151 11.88 -11.67 3.69
N LYS A 152 12.29 -12.94 3.55
CA LYS A 152 13.61 -13.44 3.98
C LYS A 152 14.80 -12.81 3.26
N ASP A 153 14.59 -12.22 2.08
CA ASP A 153 15.65 -11.59 1.27
C ASP A 153 15.69 -10.06 1.49
N CYS A 154 14.92 -9.57 2.47
CA CYS A 154 14.73 -8.16 2.76
C CYS A 154 14.94 -7.87 4.25
N VAL A 155 15.17 -6.60 4.55
CA VAL A 155 15.15 -6.06 5.92
C VAL A 155 14.14 -4.92 6.02
N ARG A 156 13.60 -4.74 7.22
CA ARG A 156 12.70 -3.63 7.55
C ARG A 156 13.48 -2.38 7.94
N VAL A 157 13.05 -1.25 7.40
CA VAL A 157 13.68 0.06 7.55
C VAL A 157 12.66 1.11 7.97
N THR A 158 13.07 1.97 8.91
CA THR A 158 12.28 3.13 9.35
C THR A 158 13.15 4.37 9.39
N ASP A 159 12.62 5.51 8.96
CA ASP A 159 13.26 6.82 9.16
C ASP A 159 12.77 7.51 10.44
N GLU A 160 13.51 8.50 10.94
CA GLU A 160 13.12 9.29 12.12
C GLU A 160 11.77 9.99 11.93
N ASP A 161 11.48 10.36 10.68
CA ASP A 161 10.25 11.05 10.28
C ASP A 161 9.06 10.11 10.02
N PHE A 162 9.24 8.78 10.12
CA PHE A 162 8.13 7.84 9.94
C PHE A 162 7.08 8.03 11.06
N PRO A 163 5.79 8.21 10.71
CA PRO A 163 4.76 8.31 11.73
C PRO A 163 4.69 7.02 12.55
N ALA A 164 4.65 7.17 13.87
CA ALA A 164 4.61 6.03 14.78
C ALA A 164 3.34 5.19 14.53
N GLY A 165 3.52 3.93 14.11
CA GLY A 165 2.43 2.99 13.80
C GLY A 165 2.20 2.74 12.31
N ILE A 166 3.03 3.30 11.43
CA ILE A 166 3.14 2.87 10.03
C ILE A 166 4.05 1.65 9.96
N ASP A 167 3.67 0.70 9.10
CA ASP A 167 4.48 -0.48 8.83
C ASP A 167 5.84 -0.05 8.25
N PRO A 168 6.97 -0.62 8.73
CA PRO A 168 8.28 -0.33 8.16
C PRO A 168 8.35 -0.57 6.65
N ALA A 169 9.17 0.21 5.96
CA ALA A 169 9.50 -0.06 4.57
C ALA A 169 10.38 -1.32 4.48
N TRP A 170 10.26 -2.07 3.38
CA TRP A 170 11.14 -3.21 3.12
C TRP A 170 12.17 -2.81 2.08
N VAL A 171 13.43 -3.13 2.33
CA VAL A 171 14.51 -2.96 1.36
C VAL A 171 15.28 -4.25 1.23
N ARG A 172 15.97 -4.45 0.10
CA ARG A 172 16.77 -5.66 -0.09
C ARG A 172 17.97 -5.69 0.87
N ILE A 173 18.34 -6.88 1.34
CA ILE A 173 19.49 -7.06 2.25
C ILE A 173 20.79 -6.58 1.59
N ASP A 174 21.00 -6.90 0.31
CA ASP A 174 22.20 -6.51 -0.44
C ASP A 174 22.30 -5.00 -0.62
N GLU A 175 21.20 -4.33 -0.94
CA GLU A 175 21.14 -2.87 -0.99
C GLU A 175 21.46 -2.24 0.38
N ALA A 176 20.83 -2.74 1.45
CA ALA A 176 21.09 -2.29 2.82
C ALA A 176 22.54 -2.49 3.25
N ARG A 177 23.17 -3.61 2.89
CA ARG A 177 24.60 -3.87 3.14
C ARG A 177 25.51 -2.92 2.37
N SER A 178 25.13 -2.56 1.15
CA SER A 178 25.94 -1.70 0.28
C SER A 178 25.88 -0.22 0.68
N ASP A 179 24.78 0.25 1.27
CA ASP A 179 24.60 1.64 1.70
C ASP A 179 24.57 1.79 3.23
N LYS A 180 25.64 2.36 3.78
CA LYS A 180 25.78 2.63 5.23
C LYS A 180 24.66 3.49 5.81
N LYS A 181 24.08 4.41 5.03
CA LYS A 181 22.95 5.23 5.50
C LYS A 181 21.71 4.40 5.61
N LEU A 182 21.47 3.50 4.65
CA LEU A 182 20.32 2.61 4.66
C LEU A 182 20.44 1.58 5.78
N ALA A 183 21.63 0.97 5.95
CA ALA A 183 21.94 0.07 7.06
C ALA A 183 21.63 0.70 8.43
N ALA A 184 21.95 1.98 8.63
CA ALA A 184 21.70 2.67 9.90
C ALA A 184 20.20 2.82 10.22
N LYS A 185 19.33 2.80 9.21
CA LYS A 185 17.87 2.91 9.34
C LYS A 185 17.18 1.55 9.54
N VAL A 186 17.91 0.44 9.43
CA VAL A 186 17.37 -0.91 9.67
C VAL A 186 16.92 -1.05 11.12
N ILE A 187 15.70 -1.56 11.30
CA ILE A 187 15.12 -1.76 12.62
C ILE A 187 15.93 -2.76 13.43
N TYR A 188 15.88 -2.64 14.74
CA TYR A 188 16.74 -3.42 15.64
C TYR A 188 16.64 -4.94 15.39
N GLU A 189 15.43 -5.44 15.17
CA GLU A 189 15.11 -6.86 14.97
C GLU A 189 15.74 -7.48 13.73
N ASP A 190 16.04 -6.68 12.70
CA ASP A 190 16.54 -7.17 11.41
C ASP A 190 18.04 -6.88 11.23
N ARG A 191 18.69 -6.22 12.20
CA ARG A 191 20.12 -5.85 12.09
C ARG A 191 21.04 -7.05 11.98
N GLU A 192 20.67 -8.15 12.65
CA GLU A 192 21.42 -9.41 12.64
C GLU A 192 21.53 -9.98 11.22
N LEU A 193 20.57 -9.68 10.34
CA LEU A 193 20.55 -10.11 8.94
C LEU A 193 21.58 -9.37 8.08
N LEU A 194 22.08 -8.22 8.55
CA LEU A 194 23.11 -7.46 7.83
C LEU A 194 24.53 -7.97 8.12
N ASP A 195 24.72 -8.67 9.23
CA ASP A 195 26.02 -9.26 9.56
C ASP A 195 26.32 -10.39 8.56
N ASP A 196 27.54 -10.42 8.03
CA ASP A 196 27.94 -11.45 7.07
C ASP A 196 27.97 -12.82 7.78
N GLU A 197 27.36 -13.85 7.17
CA GLU A 197 27.69 -15.23 7.50
C GLU A 197 29.16 -15.47 7.12
N GLU A 198 30.07 -15.41 8.10
CA GLU A 198 31.46 -15.90 7.94
C GLU A 198 31.52 -17.39 7.59
#